data_AF-A0A6A5M694-F1
#
_entry.id   AF-A0A6A5M694-F1
#
_cell.length_a   1.000
_cell.length_b   1.000
_cell.length_c   1.000
_cell.angle_alpha   90.00
_cell.angle_beta   90.00
_cell.angle_gamma   90.00
#
_symmetry.space_group_name_H-M   'P 1'
#
loop_
_entity.id
_entity.type
_entity.pdbx_description
1 polymer ?
#
loop_
_entity_poly.entity_id
_entity_poly.type
_entity_poly.pdbx_seq_one_letter_code
_entity_poly.pdbx_strand_id
1 'polypeptide(L)'
;MALRVLLVLPMLFLLCLTKVSSDLKKENEEDVELQLPNELPIVRDGNRRLMLDIDCGGLCKSRCSVHSRPNLCTRACGTCCVRCKCVPPGTFGNRELCGTCYTDMTTHGNKTKCP
;
A
#
# COMPACT_ATOMS: atom_id res chain seq x y z
N MET A 1 4.86 -52.95 -18.06
CA MET A 1 5.06 -51.48 -18.14
C MET A 1 3.75 -50.70 -18.10
N ALA A 2 2.69 -51.11 -18.82
CA ALA A 2 1.40 -50.40 -18.86
C ALA A 2 0.66 -50.33 -17.51
N LEU A 3 0.72 -51.38 -16.69
CA LEU A 3 0.01 -51.41 -15.38
C LEU A 3 0.59 -50.43 -14.35
N ARG A 4 1.90 -50.14 -14.44
CA ARG A 4 2.52 -49.12 -13.57
C ARG A 4 2.07 -47.71 -13.98
N VAL A 5 1.95 -47.44 -15.28
CA VAL A 5 1.49 -46.14 -15.83
C VAL A 5 0.03 -45.85 -15.43
N LEU A 6 -0.83 -46.87 -15.40
CA LEU A 6 -2.22 -46.76 -14.95
C LEU A 6 -2.36 -46.38 -13.47
N LEU A 7 -1.35 -46.67 -12.63
CA LEU A 7 -1.36 -46.31 -11.21
C LEU A 7 -0.71 -44.96 -10.90
N VAL A 8 0.28 -44.51 -11.68
CA VAL A 8 0.94 -43.20 -11.46
C VAL A 8 0.12 -42.02 -11.97
N LEU A 9 -0.65 -42.17 -13.07
CA LEU A 9 -1.48 -41.10 -13.61
C LEU A 9 -2.57 -40.59 -12.64
N PRO A 10 -3.38 -41.43 -11.98
CA PRO A 10 -4.39 -40.96 -11.04
C PRO A 10 -3.78 -40.39 -9.75
N MET A 11 -2.64 -40.94 -9.28
CA MET A 11 -1.92 -40.42 -8.12
C MET A 11 -1.31 -39.04 -8.40
N LEU A 12 -0.77 -38.83 -9.60
CA LEU A 12 -0.27 -37.53 -10.04
C LEU A 12 -1.40 -36.51 -10.19
N PHE A 13 -2.55 -36.95 -10.70
CA PHE A 13 -3.75 -36.12 -10.80
C PHE A 13 -4.29 -35.71 -9.42
N LEU A 14 -4.33 -36.63 -8.45
CA LEU A 14 -4.68 -36.36 -7.04
C LEU A 14 -3.70 -35.39 -6.36
N LEU A 15 -2.40 -35.52 -6.64
CA LEU A 15 -1.37 -34.57 -6.18
C LEU A 15 -1.54 -33.17 -6.80
N CYS A 16 -2.02 -33.08 -8.04
CA CYS A 16 -2.35 -31.80 -8.67
C CYS A 16 -3.59 -31.15 -8.05
N LEU A 17 -4.63 -31.94 -7.73
CA LEU A 17 -5.85 -31.42 -7.09
C LEU A 17 -5.58 -30.87 -5.68
N THR A 18 -4.72 -31.52 -4.89
CA THR A 18 -4.37 -31.01 -3.54
C THR A 18 -3.54 -29.73 -3.58
N LYS A 19 -2.73 -29.51 -4.62
CA LYS A 19 -1.98 -28.26 -4.83
C LYS A 19 -2.86 -27.07 -5.24
N VAL A 20 -3.99 -27.32 -5.91
CA VAL A 20 -4.96 -26.27 -6.29
C VAL A 20 -5.75 -25.76 -5.09
N SER A 21 -5.83 -26.53 -3.99
CA SER A 21 -6.60 -26.18 -2.79
C SER A 21 -5.97 -25.08 -1.92
N SER A 22 -4.83 -24.49 -2.28
CA SER A 22 -4.16 -23.46 -1.46
C SER A 22 -4.68 -22.03 -1.67
N ASP A 23 -5.78 -21.80 -2.38
CA ASP A 23 -6.40 -20.46 -2.49
C ASP A 23 -7.89 -20.45 -2.10
N LEU A 24 -8.24 -21.12 -0.99
CA LEU A 24 -9.48 -20.79 -0.27
C LEU A 24 -9.15 -19.78 0.83
N LYS A 25 -9.37 -18.51 0.52
CA LYS A 25 -9.44 -17.40 1.46
C LYS A 25 -10.43 -17.78 2.58
N LYS A 26 -9.88 -18.15 3.73
CA LYS A 26 -10.61 -18.53 4.94
C LYS A 26 -11.32 -17.30 5.53
N GLU A 27 -12.63 -17.48 5.69
CA GLU A 27 -13.59 -16.93 6.65
C GLU A 27 -13.17 -15.69 7.46
N ASN A 28 -13.94 -14.61 7.27
CA ASN A 28 -13.97 -13.44 8.13
C ASN A 28 -14.91 -13.78 9.30
N GLU A 29 -14.35 -14.09 10.46
CA GLU A 29 -15.08 -14.36 11.70
C GLU A 29 -15.33 -13.04 12.43
N GLU A 30 -16.48 -12.98 13.08
CA GLU A 30 -17.03 -11.82 13.77
C GLU A 30 -16.38 -11.61 15.14
N ASP A 31 -15.89 -10.41 15.39
CA ASP A 31 -15.69 -9.88 16.73
C ASP A 31 -16.19 -8.42 16.79
N VAL A 32 -17.15 -8.19 17.69
CA VAL A 32 -17.89 -6.94 17.92
C VAL A 32 -17.26 -6.15 19.06
N GLU A 33 -17.54 -4.83 19.08
CA GLU A 33 -17.29 -3.76 20.09
C GLU A 33 -16.07 -2.87 19.76
N LEU A 34 -16.11 -1.53 19.65
CA LEU A 34 -16.92 -0.46 20.26
C LEU A 34 -16.77 0.84 19.40
N GLN A 35 -17.67 1.83 19.53
CA GLN A 35 -17.84 3.00 18.63
C GLN A 35 -16.76 4.14 18.70
N LEU A 36 -16.24 4.55 17.52
CA LEU A 36 -16.01 5.93 16.96
C LEU A 36 -14.79 6.82 17.43
N PRO A 37 -14.17 7.75 16.62
CA PRO A 37 -14.21 8.11 15.18
C PRO A 37 -12.85 8.16 14.41
N ASN A 38 -12.94 8.17 13.06
CA ASN A 38 -11.94 8.48 12.01
C ASN A 38 -11.05 7.32 11.51
N GLU A 39 -11.32 6.91 10.27
CA GLU A 39 -10.63 5.86 9.53
C GLU A 39 -9.11 6.06 9.44
N LEU A 40 -8.36 5.19 10.11
CA LEU A 40 -6.94 4.96 9.86
C LEU A 40 -6.81 3.65 9.05
N PRO A 41 -5.94 3.63 8.03
CA PRO A 41 -5.87 2.50 7.09
C PRO A 41 -5.42 1.23 7.80
N ILE A 42 -6.07 0.12 7.45
CA ILE A 42 -5.77 -1.24 7.88
C ILE A 42 -4.31 -1.56 7.53
N VAL A 43 -3.42 -1.54 8.52
CA VAL A 43 -2.03 -1.99 8.35
C VAL A 43 -1.95 -3.45 8.76
N ARG A 44 -1.67 -4.32 7.78
CA ARG A 44 -1.05 -5.63 8.03
C ARG A 44 0.45 -5.41 8.26
N ASP A 45 0.91 -5.49 9.51
CA ASP A 45 2.01 -6.39 9.93
C ASP A 45 2.30 -6.27 11.43
N GLY A 46 2.60 -7.40 12.08
CA GLY A 46 2.85 -7.51 13.51
C GLY A 46 4.27 -7.10 13.90
N ASN A 47 4.39 -6.28 14.94
CA ASN A 47 5.62 -5.79 15.59
C ASN A 47 6.43 -4.71 14.83
N ARG A 48 6.19 -3.46 15.23
CA ARG A 48 7.18 -2.56 15.85
C ARG A 48 6.44 -1.39 16.50
N ARG A 49 6.92 -0.96 17.68
CA ARG A 49 6.57 0.23 18.47
C ARG A 49 5.64 1.22 17.73
N LEU A 50 4.45 1.49 18.28
CA LEU A 50 3.39 2.36 17.74
C LEU A 50 3.91 3.79 17.45
N MET A 51 4.58 3.92 16.33
CA MET A 51 4.84 5.15 15.60
C MET A 51 4.16 4.85 14.26
N LEU A 52 2.98 5.43 14.04
CA LEU A 52 2.19 5.20 12.83
C LEU A 52 3.09 5.42 11.61
N ASP A 53 3.53 4.32 10.98
CA ASP A 53 4.40 4.40 9.82
C ASP A 53 3.52 4.69 8.61
N ILE A 54 3.69 5.88 8.04
CA ILE A 54 2.95 6.32 6.86
C ILE A 54 3.54 5.64 5.62
N ASP A 55 2.70 4.97 4.82
CA ASP A 55 3.12 4.43 3.53
C ASP A 55 3.27 5.56 2.50
N CYS A 56 4.42 6.24 2.55
CA CYS A 56 4.78 7.25 1.57
C CYS A 56 4.81 6.69 0.13
N GLY A 57 5.12 5.41 -0.05
CA GLY A 57 5.23 4.79 -1.37
C GLY A 57 3.87 4.73 -2.06
N GLY A 58 2.88 4.14 -1.41
CA GLY A 58 1.51 4.04 -1.91
C GLY A 58 0.85 5.40 -2.08
N LEU A 59 0.96 6.27 -1.07
CA LEU A 59 0.32 7.59 -1.10
C LEU A 59 0.91 8.49 -2.19
N CYS A 60 2.24 8.54 -2.34
CA CYS A 60 2.86 9.35 -3.38
C CYS A 60 2.60 8.79 -4.78
N LYS A 61 2.46 7.47 -4.94
CA LYS A 61 2.06 6.87 -6.21
C LYS A 61 0.65 7.31 -6.62
N SER A 62 -0.29 7.35 -5.67
CA SER A 62 -1.64 7.88 -5.92
C SER A 62 -1.62 9.36 -6.28
N ARG A 63 -0.96 10.18 -5.45
CA ARG A 63 -0.82 11.63 -5.64
C ARG A 63 -0.24 12.01 -7.00
N CYS A 64 0.76 11.26 -7.46
CA CYS A 64 1.49 11.55 -8.69
C CYS A 64 0.98 10.81 -9.93
N SER A 65 -0.12 10.06 -9.82
CA SER A 65 -0.62 9.16 -10.87
C SER A 65 -0.92 9.84 -12.21
N VAL A 66 -1.44 11.07 -12.18
CA VAL A 66 -1.78 11.86 -13.38
C VAL A 66 -0.76 12.97 -13.68
N HIS A 67 0.33 13.03 -12.93
CA HIS A 67 1.35 14.05 -13.14
C HIS A 67 2.11 13.77 -14.45
N SER A 68 2.39 14.79 -15.26
CA SER A 68 3.10 14.66 -16.55
C SER A 68 4.47 13.98 -16.43
N ARG A 69 5.08 14.06 -15.24
CA ARG A 69 6.36 13.44 -14.87
C ARG A 69 6.19 12.65 -13.56
N PRO A 70 5.58 11.46 -13.58
CA PRO A 70 5.14 10.77 -12.36
C PRO A 70 6.32 10.32 -11.48
N ASN A 71 7.42 9.86 -12.08
CA ASN A 71 8.62 9.45 -11.34
C ASN A 71 9.31 10.62 -10.62
N LEU A 72 9.34 11.80 -11.25
CA LEU A 72 9.88 13.01 -10.63
C LEU A 72 8.99 13.50 -9.49
N CYS A 73 7.68 13.53 -9.73
CA CYS A 73 6.69 13.87 -8.70
C CYS A 73 6.79 12.92 -7.50
N THR A 74 6.84 11.61 -7.73
CA THR A 74 6.89 10.60 -6.66
C THR A 74 8.15 10.76 -5.79
N ARG A 75 9.30 11.06 -6.40
CA ARG A 75 10.55 11.34 -5.67
C ARG A 75 10.44 12.59 -4.79
N ALA A 76 9.87 13.67 -5.33
CA ALA A 76 9.65 14.91 -4.58
C ALA A 76 8.66 14.69 -3.42
N CYS A 77 7.52 14.07 -3.72
CA CYS A 77 6.51 13.68 -2.75
C CYS A 77 7.09 12.82 -1.63
N GLY A 78 7.89 11.80 -1.94
CA GLY A 78 8.51 10.93 -0.93
C GLY A 78 9.41 11.70 0.04
N THR A 79 10.17 12.68 -0.47
CA THR A 79 10.98 13.56 0.39
C THR A 79 10.12 14.39 1.34
N CYS A 80 9.02 14.94 0.84
CA CYS A 80 8.08 15.72 1.64
C CYS A 80 7.34 14.82 2.66
N CYS A 81 6.94 13.62 2.24
CA CYS A 81 6.24 12.66 3.10
C CYS A 81 7.12 12.15 4.24
N VAL A 82 8.39 11.81 3.99
CA VAL A 82 9.29 11.36 5.06
C VAL A 82 9.51 12.46 6.10
N ARG A 83 9.58 13.72 5.66
CA ARG A 83 9.79 14.88 6.53
C ARG A 83 8.54 15.32 7.28
N CYS A 84 7.42 15.46 6.58
CA CYS A 84 6.18 16.00 7.11
C CYS A 84 5.20 14.94 7.59
N LYS A 85 5.50 13.66 7.35
CA LYS A 85 4.66 12.50 7.70
C LYS A 85 3.21 12.63 7.19
N CYS A 86 3.05 13.25 6.03
CA CYS A 86 1.75 13.52 5.41
C CYS A 86 1.87 13.59 3.88
N VAL A 87 0.84 13.09 3.19
CA VAL A 87 0.62 13.27 1.74
C VAL A 87 -0.82 13.72 1.53
N PRO A 88 -1.05 14.85 0.83
CA PRO A 88 -2.41 15.32 0.58
C PRO A 88 -3.24 14.34 -0.26
N PRO A 89 -4.54 14.20 0.01
CA PRO A 89 -5.44 13.39 -0.79
C PRO A 89 -5.68 13.99 -2.18
N GLY A 90 -6.02 13.11 -3.13
CA GLY A 90 -6.22 13.47 -4.53
C GLY A 90 -4.91 13.71 -5.27
N THR A 91 -4.99 14.03 -6.56
CA THR A 91 -3.82 14.19 -7.43
C THR A 91 -3.36 15.64 -7.62
N PHE A 92 -4.16 16.60 -7.14
CA PHE A 92 -3.89 18.04 -7.21
C PHE A 92 -4.51 18.75 -6.00
N GLY A 93 -4.03 19.96 -5.66
CA GLY A 93 -4.61 20.77 -4.57
C GLY A 93 -4.48 20.15 -3.18
N ASN A 94 -5.30 20.60 -2.21
CA ASN A 94 -5.39 20.06 -0.85
C ASN A 94 -4.08 20.10 -0.03
N ARG A 95 -3.11 20.91 -0.44
CA ARG A 95 -1.76 20.94 0.14
C ARG A 95 -1.81 21.45 1.59
N GLU A 96 -2.76 22.34 1.87
CA GLU A 96 -3.08 22.89 3.17
C GLU A 96 -3.51 21.83 4.19
N LEU A 97 -4.00 20.67 3.77
CA LEU A 97 -4.36 19.57 4.68
C LEU A 97 -3.15 18.95 5.36
N CYS A 98 -1.96 19.04 4.75
CA CYS A 98 -0.69 18.65 5.36
C CYS A 98 0.04 19.82 6.03
N GLY A 99 -0.60 20.99 6.14
CA GLY A 99 -0.08 22.17 6.81
C GLY A 99 1.17 22.78 6.18
N THR A 100 1.79 23.70 6.93
CA THR A 100 2.92 24.52 6.49
C THR A 100 4.15 23.70 6.10
N CYS A 101 4.37 22.54 6.73
CA CYS A 101 5.50 21.67 6.38
C CYS A 101 5.48 21.26 4.90
N TYR A 102 4.30 20.92 4.37
CA TYR A 102 4.16 20.49 2.98
C TYR A 102 4.05 21.68 2.01
N THR A 103 3.45 22.79 2.44
CA THR A 103 3.25 23.97 1.58
C THR A 103 4.51 24.78 1.39
N ASP A 104 5.29 24.98 2.47
CA ASP A 104 6.37 25.97 2.55
C ASP A 104 7.74 25.36 2.22
N MET A 105 7.80 24.05 1.99
CA MET A 105 9.02 23.41 1.51
C MET A 105 9.37 23.91 0.10
N THR A 106 10.53 24.54 0.00
CA THR A 106 11.08 25.06 -1.25
C THR A 106 12.34 24.32 -1.69
N THR A 107 12.63 24.41 -2.98
CA THR A 107 13.92 24.03 -3.57
C THR A 107 14.91 25.18 -3.43
N HIS A 108 16.20 24.94 -3.74
CA HIS A 108 17.20 26.02 -3.77
C HIS A 108 16.83 27.19 -4.69
N GLY A 109 15.96 26.99 -5.69
CA GLY A 109 15.48 28.04 -6.59
C GLY A 109 14.24 28.78 -6.09
N ASN A 110 13.91 28.74 -4.79
CA ASN A 110 12.69 29.33 -4.19
C ASN A 110 11.37 28.87 -4.82
N LYS A 111 11.38 27.76 -5.54
CA LYS A 111 10.17 27.11 -6.06
C LYS A 111 9.66 26.11 -5.06
N THR A 112 8.34 26.00 -4.95
CA THR A 112 7.67 24.94 -4.21
C THR A 112 8.21 23.57 -4.58
N LYS A 113 8.60 22.79 -3.56
CA LYS A 113 9.22 21.47 -3.73
C LYS A 113 8.19 20.34 -3.78
N CYS A 114 7.17 20.40 -2.94
CA CYS A 114 6.18 19.32 -2.79
C CYS A 114 5.05 19.44 -3.83
N PRO A 115 4.61 18.33 -4.44
CA PRO A 115 3.60 18.33 -5.50
C PRO A 115 2.16 18.66 -5.06
#